data_AF-A0A0Q5P6G3-F1
#
_entry.id   AF-A0A0Q5P6G3-F1
#
_cell.length_a   1.000
_cell.length_b   1.000
_cell.length_c   1.000
_cell.angle_alpha   90.00
_cell.angle_beta   90.00
_cell.angle_gamma   90.00
#
_symmetry.space_group_name_H-M   'P 1'
#
loop_
_entity.id
_entity.type
_entity.pdbx_description
1 polymer ?
#
loop_
_entity_poly.entity_id
_entity_poly.type
_entity_poly.pdbx_seq_one_letter_code
_entity_poly.pdbx_strand_id
1 'polypeptide(L)' 'MASKIELYVTDHLPAQKGWIMIDGRNRGEWRVIDNQVVAQVDHGPVFQGTIKEVIAQIEVASSNATNTLN' A
#
# COMPACT_ATOMS: atom_id res chain seq x y z
N MET A 1 -13.41 0.20 -13.04
CA MET A 1 -13.26 1.37 -12.14
C MET A 1 -11.96 1.16 -11.39
N ALA A 2 -11.10 2.19 -11.29
CA ALA A 2 -9.87 2.09 -10.53
C ALA A 2 -10.19 2.17 -9.02
N SER A 3 -9.60 1.30 -8.21
CA SER A 3 -9.76 1.35 -6.75
C SER A 3 -9.11 2.61 -6.17
N LYS A 4 -9.72 3.22 -5.16
CA LYS A 4 -9.15 4.37 -4.46
C LYS A 4 -8.18 3.89 -3.39
N ILE A 5 -6.91 4.28 -3.47
CA ILE A 5 -5.87 3.95 -2.48
C ILE A 5 -5.56 5.19 -1.62
N GLU A 6 -5.62 5.03 -0.31
CA GLU A 6 -5.34 6.08 0.67
C GLU A 6 -4.34 5.58 1.72
N LEU A 7 -3.33 6.40 2.05
CA LEU A 7 -2.32 6.09 3.06
C LEU A 7 -2.56 6.98 4.29
N TYR A 8 -2.89 6.37 5.43
CA TYR A 8 -3.14 7.08 6.68
C TYR A 8 -1.95 6.98 7.59
N VAL A 9 -1.41 8.11 8.06
CA VAL A 9 -0.34 8.14 9.07
C VAL A 9 -0.95 7.87 10.44
N THR A 10 -0.39 6.91 11.17
CA THR A 10 -0.80 6.56 12.54
C THR A 10 0.23 6.94 13.59
N ASP A 11 1.48 7.16 13.19
CA ASP A 11 2.59 7.51 14.08
C ASP A 11 3.57 8.44 13.38
N HIS A 12 4.04 9.46 14.10
CA HIS A 12 5.00 10.48 13.65
C HIS A 12 6.38 10.35 14.31
N LEU A 13 6.64 9.27 15.05
CA LEU A 13 7.96 8.89 15.55
C LEU A 13 8.95 8.64 14.38
N PRO A 14 10.28 8.55 14.62
CA PRO A 14 11.29 8.65 13.54
C PRO A 14 11.09 7.71 12.34
N ALA A 15 10.35 6.62 12.52
CA ALA A 15 9.75 5.84 11.43
C ALA A 15 8.24 6.12 11.34
N GLN A 16 7.80 6.79 10.27
CA GLN A 16 6.37 6.98 9.99
C GLN A 16 5.74 5.63 9.65
N LYS A 17 4.58 5.30 10.21
CA LYS A 17 3.82 4.09 9.89
C LYS A 17 2.34 4.38 9.79
N GLY A 18 1.61 3.51 9.12
CA GLY A 18 0.23 3.77 8.80
C GLY A 18 -0.54 2.62 8.19
N TRP A 19 -1.80 2.88 7.89
CA TRP A 19 -2.70 1.92 7.24
C TRP A 19 -2.86 2.23 5.75
N ILE A 20 -3.06 1.17 4.98
CA ILE A 20 -3.38 1.22 3.55
C ILE A 20 -4.88 0.95 3.43
N MET A 21 -5.62 1.96 2.99
CA MET A 21 -7.04 1.83 2.73
C MET A 21 -7.26 1.68 1.24
N ILE A 22 -7.96 0.64 0.82
CA ILE A 22 -8.40 0.43 -0.56
C ILE A 22 -9.92 0.36 -0.55
N ASP A 23 -10.56 1.25 -1.31
CA ASP A 23 -12.02 1.36 -1.39
C ASP A 23 -12.69 1.47 0.00
N GLY A 24 -12.06 2.24 0.89
CA GLY A 24 -12.54 2.50 2.25
C GLY A 24 -12.34 1.35 3.25
N ARG A 25 -11.63 0.27 2.88
CA ARG A 25 -11.30 -0.85 3.77
C ARG A 25 -9.81 -0.88 4.07
N ASN A 26 -9.45 -1.17 5.33
CA ASN A 26 -8.06 -1.44 5.67
C ASN A 26 -7.64 -2.76 5.00
N ARG A 27 -6.60 -2.68 4.18
CA ARG A 27 -6.03 -3.82 3.45
C ARG A 27 -4.57 -4.05 3.83
N GLY A 28 -3.99 -3.28 4.74
CA GLY A 28 -2.58 -3.47 5.08
C GLY A 28 -1.95 -2.31 5.83
N GLU A 29 -0.64 -2.41 5.97
CA GLU A 29 0.17 -1.43 6.68
C GLU A 29 1.34 -0.96 5.83
N TRP A 30 1.75 0.28 6.06
CA TRP A 30 2.96 0.85 5.48
C TRP A 30 3.84 1.45 6.56
N ARG A 31 5.13 1.55 6.29
CA ARG A 31 6.12 2.19 7.16
C ARG A 31 7.28 2.78 6.36
N VAL A 32 7.94 3.80 6.91
CA VAL A 32 9.18 4.35 6.35
C VAL A 32 10.37 3.69 7.03
N ILE A 33 11.22 3.05 6.24
CA ILE A 33 12.50 2.46 6.66
C ILE A 33 13.57 3.00 5.71
N ASP A 34 14.66 3.53 6.24
CA ASP A 34 15.80 4.04 5.43
C ASP A 34 15.38 4.98 4.30
N ASN A 35 14.46 5.90 4.60
CA ASN A 35 13.89 6.87 3.64
C ASN A 35 13.10 6.24 2.48
N GLN A 36 12.68 4.98 2.61
CA GLN A 36 11.81 4.27 1.68
C GLN A 36 10.52 3.84 2.35
N VAL A 37 9.42 3.94 1.62
CA VAL A 37 8.13 3.37 2.04
C VAL A 37 8.15 1.88 1.75
N VAL A 38 7.84 1.10 2.78
CA VAL A 38 7.65 -0.35 2.72
C VAL A 38 6.20 -0.63 3.07
N ALA A 39 5.49 -1.35 2.21
CA ALA A 39 4.05 -1.61 2.32
C ALA A 39 3.74 -3.06 2.05
N GLN A 40 2.76 -3.62 2.78
CA GLN A 40 2.21 -4.94 2.50
C GLN A 40 0.69 -4.86 2.48
N VAL A 41 0.09 -5.37 1.42
CA VAL A 41 -1.37 -5.38 1.20
C VAL A 41 -1.86 -6.83 1.21
N ASP A 42 -2.88 -7.14 2.01
CA ASP A 42 -3.57 -8.43 2.13
C ASP A 42 -2.65 -9.64 2.34
N HIS A 43 -1.58 -9.46 3.13
CA HIS A 43 -0.52 -10.46 3.31
C HIS A 43 0.17 -10.90 1.99
N GLY A 44 0.01 -10.12 0.92
CA GLY A 44 0.65 -10.31 -0.36
C GLY A 44 2.12 -9.87 -0.39
N PRO A 45 2.66 -9.57 -1.57
CA PRO A 45 4.05 -9.15 -1.70
C PRO A 45 4.32 -7.85 -0.95
N VAL A 46 5.57 -7.69 -0.51
CA VAL A 46 6.06 -6.45 0.09
C VAL A 46 6.51 -5.52 -1.03
N PHE A 47 5.98 -4.31 -1.03
CA PHE A 47 6.35 -3.24 -1.96
C PHE A 47 7.29 -2.27 -1.26
N GLN A 48 8.31 -1.79 -1.98
CA GLN A 48 9.32 -0.87 -1.44
C GLN A 48 9.68 0.20 -2.46
N GLY A 49 9.86 1.45 -1.99
CA GLY A 49 10.29 2.57 -2.83
C GLY A 49 9.82 3.92 -2.30
N THR A 50 9.63 4.87 -3.19
CA THR A 50 8.91 6.12 -2.87
C THR A 50 7.41 5.85 -2.69
N ILE A 51 6.69 6.76 -2.02
CA ILE A 51 5.22 6.69 -1.89
C ILE A 51 4.55 6.48 -3.26
N LYS A 52 5.00 7.21 -4.29
CA LYS A 52 4.41 7.12 -5.64
C LYS A 52 4.62 5.75 -6.28
N GLU A 53 5.83 5.20 -6.16
CA GLU A 53 6.15 3.87 -6.71
C GLU A 53 5.38 2.77 -5.99
N VAL A 54 5.24 2.85 -4.67
CA VAL A 54 4.49 1.89 -3.87
C VAL A 54 3.01 1.90 -4.25
N ILE A 55 2.39 3.09 -4.38
CA ILE A 55 1.00 3.20 -4.82
C ILE A 55 0.81 2.56 -6.21
N ALA A 56 1.66 2.90 -7.18
CA ALA A 56 1.58 2.34 -8.53
C ALA A 56 1.72 0.80 -8.55
N GLN A 57 2.61 0.24 -7.72
CA GLN A 57 2.76 -1.21 -7.59
C GLN A 57 1.51 -1.87 -7.00
N ILE A 58 0.88 -1.27 -5.99
CA ILE A 58 -0.36 -1.76 -5.39
C ILE A 58 -1.51 -1.70 -6.41
N GLU A 59 -1.61 -0.65 -7.22
CA GLU A 59 -2.62 -0.53 -8.28
C GLU A 59 -2.48 -1.65 -9.32
N VAL A 60 -1.26 -1.92 -9.78
CA VAL A 60 -0.96 -3.00 -10.73
C VAL A 60 -1.28 -4.36 -10.12
N ALA A 61 -0.86 -4.61 -8.88
CA ALA A 61 -1.13 -5.87 -8.18
C ALA A 61 -2.65 -6.10 -7.98
N SER A 62 -3.40 -5.06 -7.61
CA SER A 62 -4.85 -5.12 -7.40
C SER A 62 -5.60 -5.37 -8.71
N SER A 63 -5.15 -4.71 -9.79
CA SER A 63 -5.71 -4.92 -11.14
C SER A 63 -5.48 -6.35 -11.62
N ASN A 64 -4.28 -6.90 -11.39
CA ASN A 64 -3.96 -8.27 -11.76
C ASN A 64 -4.75 -9.30 -10.94
N ALA A 65 -4.91 -9.10 -9.63
CA ALA A 65 -5.68 -9.99 -8.76
C ALA A 65 -7.17 -10.04 -9.14
N THR A 66 -7.71 -8.93 -9.67
CA THR A 66 -9.09 -8.88 -10.19
C THR A 66 -9.22 -9.65 -11.50
N ASN A 67 -8.14 -9.74 -12.29
CA ASN A 67 -8.15 -10.36 -13.61
C ASN A 67 -8.02 -11.90 -13.57
N THR A 68 -7.45 -12.47 -12.51
CA THR A 68 -7.34 -13.93 -12.32
C THR A 68 -8.62 -14.63 -11.87
N LEU A 69 -9.69 -13.87 -11.56
CA LEU A 69 -10.98 -14.40 -11.12
C LEU A 69 -12.04 -14.45 -12.23
N ASN A 70 -11.68 -14.17 -13.49
CA ASN A 70 -12.54 -14.29 -14.67
C ASN A 70 -12.21 -15.51 -15.54
#